data_AF-A0A7W9UPL5-F1
#
_entry.id   AF-A0A7W9UPL5-F1
#
_cell.length_a   1.000
_cell.length_b   1.000
_cell.length_c   1.000
_cell.angle_alpha   90.00
_cell.angle_beta   90.00
_cell.angle_gamma   90.00
#
_symmetry.space_group_name_H-M   'P 1'
#
loop_
_entity.id
_entity.type
_entity.pdbx_description
1 polymer ?
#
loop_
_entity_poly.entity_id
_entity_poly.type
_entity_poly.pdbx_seq_one_letter_code
_entity_poly.pdbx_strand_id
1 'polypeptide(L)'
;MSSTARIAGALPTPDADPSLSVVFAGGWSVGYDWTADHVVTAGAPTPPLFPAPFDRDLDGALLGQQAFTDFEYVFQGGNYQRIKLVGLQPDGDPASTADNWFLPSDWTTLDAVFPGGGVKSGFAYFFRGPDYMRFDWPANAASVGYPKPIGPNWHTSGDFTHDLDGEITGLRAFGAKAYLFRTVTTMVNRDGRRTSSGGFVVNAPVYCRYDFNREVVDNTVTDSGRRRRAVERSLSAARRRTRHRARAGLDRRGRNGGRRDTARSRHPDGVRASLHDPVPGHDRGQHGPRSAPAIPRTAHRTSGPVPMDGGPGLRGNDHAGHTDGDRE
;
A
#
# COMPACT_ATOMS: atom_id res chain seq x y z
N MET A 1 27.95 12.52 -8.82
CA MET A 1 27.24 11.55 -7.95
C MET A 1 25.75 11.82 -8.09
N SER A 2 25.04 11.08 -8.95
CA SER A 2 23.57 11.17 -9.01
C SER A 2 23.04 10.37 -7.83
N SER A 3 22.75 11.03 -6.70
CA SER A 3 22.08 10.33 -5.58
C SER A 3 20.62 10.10 -5.99
N THR A 4 20.34 8.96 -6.59
CA THR A 4 18.96 8.50 -6.74
C THR A 4 18.52 8.02 -5.36
N ALA A 5 17.75 8.84 -4.65
CA ALA A 5 17.18 8.42 -3.37
C ALA A 5 16.18 7.29 -3.66
N ARG A 6 16.61 6.04 -3.42
CA ARG A 6 15.78 4.84 -3.50
C ARG A 6 14.84 4.82 -2.30
N ILE A 7 13.54 4.64 -2.55
CA ILE A 7 12.58 4.40 -1.47
C ILE A 7 12.66 2.91 -1.17
N ALA A 8 13.15 2.55 0.00
CA ALA A 8 13.35 1.16 0.38
C ALA A 8 12.06 0.49 0.89
N GLY A 9 10.94 1.21 0.93
CA GLY A 9 9.64 0.69 1.29
C GLY A 9 8.89 1.59 2.28
N ALA A 10 7.73 1.10 2.70
CA ALA A 10 6.92 1.73 3.73
C ALA A 10 6.18 0.69 4.58
N LEU A 11 6.11 0.92 5.88
CA LEU A 11 5.36 0.08 6.83
C LEU A 11 4.32 0.93 7.56
N PRO A 12 3.08 0.45 7.76
CA PRO A 12 2.12 1.15 8.59
C PRO A 12 2.53 1.06 10.06
N THR A 13 2.10 2.03 10.86
CA THR A 13 2.37 2.06 12.32
C THR A 13 1.06 1.94 13.11
N PRO A 14 0.30 0.84 12.96
CA PRO A 14 -1.08 0.75 13.46
C PRO A 14 -1.19 0.93 14.98
N ASP A 15 -0.17 0.51 15.73
CA ASP A 15 -0.15 0.60 17.20
C ASP A 15 0.09 2.03 17.71
N ALA A 16 0.68 2.90 16.87
CA ALA A 16 0.86 4.32 17.18
C ALA A 16 -0.27 5.17 16.56
N ASP A 17 -0.47 5.05 15.25
CA ASP A 17 -1.53 5.70 14.50
C ASP A 17 -1.85 4.91 13.21
N PRO A 18 -3.08 4.37 13.06
CA PRO A 18 -3.49 3.62 11.88
C PRO A 18 -3.70 4.49 10.62
N SER A 19 -3.41 5.79 10.67
CA SER A 19 -3.33 6.68 9.51
C SER A 19 -1.91 6.90 9.00
N LEU A 20 -0.90 6.48 9.76
CA LEU A 20 0.48 6.74 9.42
C LEU A 20 1.15 5.51 8.82
N SER A 21 1.99 5.77 7.83
CA SER A 21 3.08 4.86 7.45
C SER A 21 4.41 5.56 7.67
N VAL A 22 5.43 4.78 7.98
CA VAL A 22 6.81 5.23 7.94
C VAL A 22 7.40 4.79 6.60
N VAL A 23 7.99 5.74 5.87
CA VAL A 23 8.66 5.53 4.58
C VAL A 23 10.17 5.57 4.82
N PHE A 24 10.91 4.62 4.24
CA PHE A 24 12.34 4.43 4.49
C PHE A 24 13.20 4.72 3.26
N ALA A 25 14.36 5.36 3.45
CA ALA A 25 15.35 5.58 2.39
C ALA A 25 16.75 5.84 2.99
N GLY A 26 17.77 5.09 2.57
CA GLY A 26 19.19 5.39 2.85
C GLY A 26 19.55 5.58 4.33
N GLY A 27 18.90 4.84 5.24
CA GLY A 27 19.10 4.99 6.70
C GLY A 27 18.26 6.08 7.36
N TRP A 28 17.29 6.63 6.64
CA TRP A 28 16.35 7.62 7.14
C TRP A 28 14.92 7.15 6.97
N SER A 29 14.05 7.74 7.77
CA SER A 29 12.63 7.50 7.75
C SER A 29 11.84 8.80 7.93
N VAL A 30 10.66 8.85 7.31
CA VAL A 30 9.70 9.95 7.44
C VAL A 30 8.29 9.39 7.58
N GLY A 31 7.44 10.06 8.35
CA GLY A 31 6.03 9.70 8.43
C GLY A 31 5.25 10.19 7.21
N TYR A 32 4.23 9.44 6.81
CA TYR A 32 3.22 9.86 5.83
C TYR A 32 1.82 9.67 6.42
N ASP A 33 1.04 10.75 6.47
CA ASP A 33 -0.35 10.73 6.92
C ASP A 33 -1.28 10.49 5.72
N TRP A 34 -1.90 9.32 5.67
CA TRP A 34 -2.83 8.91 4.62
C TRP A 34 -4.22 9.54 4.72
N THR A 35 -4.57 10.14 5.86
CA THR A 35 -5.82 10.87 6.04
C THR A 35 -5.67 12.31 5.56
N ALA A 36 -4.60 12.97 5.97
CA ALA A 36 -4.31 14.34 5.57
C ALA A 36 -3.55 14.44 4.23
N ASP A 37 -3.09 13.30 3.69
CA ASP A 37 -2.40 13.17 2.40
C ASP A 37 -1.13 14.03 2.32
N HIS A 38 -0.28 13.95 3.35
CA HIS A 38 0.97 14.71 3.42
C HIS A 38 2.07 13.99 4.20
N VAL A 39 3.32 14.37 3.90
CA VAL A 39 4.50 13.94 4.67
C VAL A 39 4.52 14.65 6.01
N VAL A 40 4.71 13.90 7.08
CA VAL A 40 4.92 14.42 8.44
C VAL A 40 6.36 14.92 8.54
N THR A 41 6.54 16.24 8.58
CA THR A 41 7.87 16.89 8.58
C THR A 41 8.37 17.25 9.97
N ALA A 42 7.49 17.31 10.96
CA ALA A 42 7.87 17.63 12.33
C ALA A 42 8.80 16.55 12.91
N GLY A 43 10.03 16.94 13.26
CA GLY A 43 11.03 16.03 13.83
C GLY A 43 11.66 15.04 12.85
N ALA A 44 11.36 15.16 11.55
CA ALA A 44 11.87 14.28 10.51
C ALA A 44 13.03 14.93 9.72
N PRO A 45 13.89 14.13 9.04
CA PRO A 45 13.92 12.68 9.05
C PRO A 45 14.52 12.11 10.34
N THR A 46 14.11 10.89 10.71
CA THR A 46 14.68 10.13 11.84
C THR A 46 15.32 8.84 11.33
N PRO A 47 16.32 8.28 12.03
CA PRO A 47 16.78 6.92 11.74
C PRO A 47 15.61 5.92 11.84
N PRO A 48 15.58 4.85 11.03
CA PRO A 48 14.60 3.79 11.19
C PRO A 48 14.80 3.08 12.53
N LEU A 49 13.73 2.46 13.05
CA LEU A 49 13.75 1.74 14.34
C LEU A 49 14.28 0.30 14.22
N PHE A 50 14.86 -0.06 13.08
CA PHE A 50 15.38 -1.40 12.84
C PHE A 50 16.78 -1.56 13.44
N PRO A 51 17.12 -2.76 13.96
CA PRO A 51 18.46 -3.04 14.44
C PRO A 51 19.47 -3.13 13.30
N ALA A 52 20.73 -2.77 13.57
CA ALA A 52 21.83 -3.03 12.65
C ALA A 52 21.94 -4.55 12.35
N PRO A 53 22.29 -4.96 11.11
CA PRO A 53 22.68 -4.12 9.97
C PRO A 53 21.51 -3.50 9.17
N PHE A 54 20.27 -3.82 9.53
CA PHE A 54 19.05 -3.40 8.83
C PHE A 54 18.61 -1.96 9.13
N ASP A 55 19.51 -1.12 9.67
CA ASP A 55 19.26 0.28 10.01
C ASP A 55 19.45 1.23 8.82
N ARG A 56 19.90 0.72 7.66
CA ARG A 56 20.15 1.51 6.44
C ARG A 56 20.12 0.67 5.19
N ASP A 57 20.04 1.34 4.05
CA ASP A 57 20.24 0.77 2.70
C ASP A 57 19.47 -0.54 2.47
N LEU A 58 18.24 -0.59 2.99
CA LEU A 58 17.36 -1.74 2.85
C LEU A 58 16.99 -1.97 1.40
N ASP A 59 16.92 -3.25 1.02
CA ASP A 59 16.37 -3.73 -0.25
C ASP A 59 14.84 -3.68 -0.27
N GLY A 60 14.19 -3.64 0.89
CA GLY A 60 12.74 -3.71 0.97
C GLY A 60 12.23 -3.88 2.39
N ALA A 61 10.95 -3.61 2.61
CA ALA A 61 10.26 -4.00 3.83
C ALA A 61 8.79 -4.35 3.56
N LEU A 62 8.26 -5.36 4.27
CA LEU A 62 6.83 -5.69 4.23
C LEU A 62 6.28 -6.15 5.57
N LEU A 63 4.97 -6.02 5.73
CA LEU A 63 4.24 -6.70 6.79
C LEU A 63 3.92 -8.14 6.39
N GLY A 64 4.04 -9.04 7.36
CA GLY A 64 3.52 -10.39 7.23
C GLY A 64 2.01 -10.41 7.08
N GLN A 65 1.50 -11.46 6.43
CA GLN A 65 0.07 -11.68 6.25
C GLN A 65 -0.33 -13.09 6.71
N GLN A 66 -1.63 -13.33 6.85
CA GLN A 66 -2.18 -14.61 7.29
C GLN A 66 -1.62 -15.04 8.65
N ALA A 67 -1.04 -16.23 8.77
CA ALA A 67 -0.45 -16.72 10.02
C ALA A 67 0.77 -15.90 10.50
N PHE A 68 1.23 -14.93 9.71
CA PHE A 68 2.44 -14.15 9.96
C PHE A 68 2.18 -12.67 10.25
N THR A 69 0.94 -12.27 10.55
CA THR A 69 0.57 -10.86 10.80
C THR A 69 1.25 -10.24 12.02
N ASP A 70 1.78 -11.06 12.93
CA ASP A 70 2.51 -10.60 14.12
C ASP A 70 3.95 -10.14 13.80
N PHE A 71 4.34 -10.19 12.53
CA PHE A 71 5.70 -9.90 12.10
C PHE A 71 5.76 -8.88 10.95
N GLU A 72 6.84 -8.12 10.97
CA GLU A 72 7.36 -7.37 9.83
C GLU A 72 8.70 -7.95 9.38
N TYR A 73 9.06 -7.69 8.14
CA TYR A 73 10.25 -8.24 7.50
C TYR A 73 10.99 -7.13 6.79
N VAL A 74 12.29 -7.02 7.08
CA VAL A 74 13.21 -6.08 6.43
C VAL A 74 14.27 -6.87 5.68
N PHE A 75 14.60 -6.43 4.47
CA PHE A 75 15.46 -7.15 3.53
C PHE A 75 16.68 -6.30 3.21
N GLN A 76 17.85 -6.91 3.14
CA GLN A 76 19.10 -6.25 2.82
C GLN A 76 20.17 -7.28 2.42
N GLY A 77 20.79 -7.07 1.26
CA GLY A 77 22.00 -7.80 0.84
C GLY A 77 21.82 -9.32 0.84
N GLY A 78 20.67 -9.79 0.34
CA GLY A 78 20.35 -11.21 0.23
C GLY A 78 19.94 -11.87 1.54
N ASN A 79 19.82 -11.10 2.62
CA ASN A 79 19.33 -11.56 3.90
C ASN A 79 18.07 -10.78 4.32
N TYR A 80 17.32 -11.33 5.26
CA TYR A 80 16.21 -10.65 5.89
C TYR A 80 16.22 -10.83 7.40
N GLN A 81 15.64 -9.88 8.12
CA GLN A 81 15.32 -10.01 9.53
C GLN A 81 13.80 -10.04 9.70
N ARG A 82 13.30 -11.07 10.38
CA ARG A 82 11.93 -11.09 10.90
C ARG A 82 11.89 -10.35 12.23
N ILE A 83 10.97 -9.41 12.38
CA ILE A 83 10.82 -8.56 13.57
C ILE A 83 9.38 -8.69 14.07
N LYS A 84 9.21 -8.82 15.39
CA LYS A 84 7.88 -8.83 16.01
C LYS A 84 7.27 -7.44 15.93
N LEU A 85 6.04 -7.35 15.41
CA LEU A 85 5.35 -6.07 15.24
C LEU A 85 5.14 -5.38 16.60
N VAL A 86 4.80 -6.17 17.62
CA VAL A 86 4.72 -5.70 19.01
C VAL A 86 6.08 -5.81 19.68
N GLY A 87 6.57 -4.69 20.21
CA GLY A 87 7.85 -4.61 20.91
C GLY A 87 9.08 -4.48 20.01
N LEU A 88 8.92 -4.64 18.69
CA LEU A 88 9.94 -4.39 17.67
C LEU A 88 11.26 -5.14 17.93
N GLN A 89 11.16 -6.38 18.39
CA GLN A 89 12.33 -7.23 18.66
C GLN A 89 12.55 -8.22 17.51
N PRO A 90 13.80 -8.49 17.12
CA PRO A 90 14.16 -9.60 16.25
C PRO A 90 13.54 -10.93 16.71
N ASP A 91 13.06 -11.71 15.75
CA ASP A 91 12.60 -13.08 15.96
C ASP A 91 13.61 -14.07 15.38
N GLY A 92 14.71 -14.27 16.12
CA GLY A 92 15.86 -15.06 15.68
C GLY A 92 16.90 -14.24 14.91
N ASP A 93 17.95 -14.92 14.47
CA ASP A 93 19.04 -14.33 13.70
C ASP A 93 18.61 -13.99 12.26
N PRO A 94 19.30 -13.04 11.59
CA PRO A 94 19.11 -12.79 10.16
C PRO A 94 19.29 -14.07 9.34
N ALA A 95 18.47 -14.24 8.30
CA ALA A 95 18.46 -15.44 7.48
C ALA A 95 18.51 -15.12 5.99
N SER A 96 18.97 -16.11 5.20
CA SER A 96 19.02 -16.05 3.73
C SER A 96 17.63 -15.77 3.16
N THR A 97 17.51 -14.72 2.35
CA THR A 97 16.26 -14.41 1.66
C THR A 97 15.96 -15.47 0.61
N ALA A 98 16.96 -15.91 -0.17
CA ALA A 98 16.78 -16.89 -1.22
C ALA A 98 16.21 -18.21 -0.68
N ASP A 99 16.77 -18.73 0.41
CA ASP A 99 16.37 -20.03 0.95
C ASP A 99 14.99 -20.01 1.60
N ASN A 100 14.64 -18.91 2.30
CA ASN A 100 13.40 -18.84 3.08
C ASN A 100 12.22 -18.26 2.30
N TRP A 101 12.49 -17.45 1.28
CA TRP A 101 11.47 -16.85 0.40
C TRP A 101 11.47 -17.45 -1.00
N PHE A 102 12.29 -18.48 -1.22
CA PHE A 102 12.39 -19.25 -2.46
C PHE A 102 12.76 -18.37 -3.67
N LEU A 103 13.61 -17.38 -3.46
CA LEU A 103 14.10 -16.51 -4.54
C LEU A 103 15.25 -17.21 -5.29
N PRO A 104 15.48 -16.87 -6.57
CA PRO A 104 16.70 -17.27 -7.27
C PRO A 104 17.96 -16.89 -6.48
N SER A 105 18.96 -17.77 -6.43
CA SER A 105 20.14 -17.58 -5.59
C SER A 105 21.03 -16.40 -6.02
N ASP A 106 20.88 -15.93 -7.26
CA ASP A 106 21.54 -14.75 -7.80
C ASP A 106 20.84 -13.43 -7.41
N TRP A 107 19.62 -13.48 -6.84
CA TRP A 107 18.90 -12.31 -6.33
C TRP A 107 19.42 -11.90 -4.95
N THR A 108 20.69 -11.48 -4.93
CA THR A 108 21.40 -10.99 -3.75
C THR A 108 21.06 -9.56 -3.36
N THR A 109 20.27 -8.87 -4.19
CA THR A 109 19.67 -7.55 -3.94
C THR A 109 18.27 -7.54 -4.55
N LEU A 110 17.41 -6.64 -4.07
CA LEU A 110 16.03 -6.51 -4.57
C LEU A 110 15.76 -5.06 -4.93
N ASP A 111 14.97 -4.88 -5.97
CA ASP A 111 14.61 -3.57 -6.51
C ASP A 111 13.37 -3.00 -5.79
N ALA A 112 12.44 -3.87 -5.42
CA ALA A 112 11.25 -3.54 -4.62
C ALA A 112 10.71 -4.77 -3.89
N VAL A 113 10.11 -4.59 -2.71
CA VAL A 113 9.47 -5.66 -1.93
C VAL A 113 8.19 -5.15 -1.31
N PHE A 114 7.05 -5.79 -1.58
CA PHE A 114 5.81 -5.37 -0.93
C PHE A 114 4.76 -6.46 -0.74
N PRO A 115 3.89 -6.29 0.27
CA PRO A 115 2.75 -7.18 0.45
C PRO A 115 1.67 -6.86 -0.59
N GLY A 116 0.98 -7.89 -1.06
CA GLY A 116 -0.18 -7.72 -1.93
C GLY A 116 -1.39 -7.15 -1.18
N GLY A 117 -2.09 -6.20 -1.79
CA GLY A 117 -3.40 -5.73 -1.34
C GLY A 117 -4.55 -6.29 -2.19
N GLY A 118 -5.79 -6.05 -1.77
CA GLY A 118 -6.97 -6.35 -2.60
C GLY A 118 -7.04 -7.81 -3.05
N VAL A 119 -7.26 -8.05 -4.35
CA VAL A 119 -7.27 -9.41 -4.94
C VAL A 119 -5.91 -10.12 -4.89
N LYS A 120 -4.83 -9.38 -4.60
CA LYS A 120 -3.48 -9.92 -4.40
C LYS A 120 -3.13 -10.11 -2.92
N SER A 121 -4.07 -9.90 -2.00
CA SER A 121 -3.91 -10.22 -0.58
C SER A 121 -3.63 -11.71 -0.38
N GLY A 122 -2.81 -12.06 0.61
CA GLY A 122 -2.30 -13.41 0.82
C GLY A 122 -0.99 -13.71 0.07
N PHE A 123 -0.41 -12.71 -0.62
CA PHE A 123 0.86 -12.87 -1.33
C PHE A 123 1.87 -11.78 -0.96
N ALA A 124 3.16 -12.09 -1.07
CA ALA A 124 4.25 -11.12 -1.08
C ALA A 124 4.95 -11.14 -2.45
N TYR A 125 5.52 -10.00 -2.85
CA TYR A 125 6.11 -9.82 -4.17
C TYR A 125 7.51 -9.22 -4.04
N PHE A 126 8.46 -9.82 -4.76
CA PHE A 126 9.87 -9.46 -4.78
C PHE A 126 10.28 -9.17 -6.22
N PHE A 127 10.90 -8.03 -6.47
CA PHE A 127 11.22 -7.57 -7.82
C PHE A 127 12.72 -7.47 -8.00
N ARG A 128 13.20 -7.92 -9.16
CA ARG A 128 14.61 -7.78 -9.54
C ARG A 128 14.75 -7.79 -11.05
N GLY A 129 15.42 -6.78 -11.59
CA GLY A 129 15.56 -6.60 -13.03
C GLY A 129 14.18 -6.53 -13.69
N PRO A 130 13.96 -7.25 -14.81
CA PRO A 130 12.66 -7.28 -15.50
C PRO A 130 11.64 -8.26 -14.89
N ASP A 131 12.01 -8.97 -13.82
CA ASP A 131 11.26 -10.11 -13.29
C ASP A 131 10.80 -9.89 -11.84
N TYR A 132 9.81 -10.68 -11.43
CA TYR A 132 9.35 -10.72 -10.05
C TYR A 132 9.05 -12.15 -9.59
N MET A 133 9.21 -12.40 -8.29
CA MET A 133 8.78 -13.59 -7.57
C MET A 133 7.48 -13.30 -6.81
N ARG A 134 6.67 -14.33 -6.60
CA ARG A 134 5.48 -14.28 -5.74
C ARG A 134 5.54 -15.37 -4.69
N PHE A 135 5.52 -14.96 -3.44
CA PHE A 135 5.39 -15.85 -2.29
C PHE A 135 3.92 -15.94 -1.87
N ASP A 136 3.45 -17.15 -1.61
CA ASP A 136 2.11 -17.49 -1.14
C ASP A 136 2.16 -17.72 0.37
N TRP A 137 1.55 -16.79 1.12
CA TRP A 137 1.55 -16.85 2.59
C TRP A 137 0.82 -18.08 3.14
N PRO A 138 -0.40 -18.44 2.67
CA PRO A 138 -1.06 -19.68 3.06
C PRO A 138 -0.24 -20.95 2.80
N ALA A 139 0.40 -21.06 1.63
CA ALA A 139 1.21 -22.21 1.28
C ALA A 139 2.60 -22.19 1.94
N ASN A 140 3.01 -21.04 2.47
CA ASN A 140 4.36 -20.78 2.97
C ASN A 140 5.45 -21.19 1.97
N ALA A 141 5.23 -20.83 0.70
CA ALA A 141 6.08 -21.24 -0.43
C ALA A 141 6.01 -20.24 -1.58
N ALA A 142 6.99 -20.28 -2.49
CA ALA A 142 6.84 -19.62 -3.78
C ALA A 142 5.67 -20.22 -4.56
N SER A 143 4.92 -19.35 -5.25
CA SER A 143 3.95 -19.78 -6.25
C SER A 143 4.65 -20.50 -7.41
N VAL A 144 4.00 -21.53 -7.96
CA VAL A 144 4.50 -22.26 -9.13
C VAL A 144 4.59 -21.37 -10.37
N GLY A 145 5.64 -21.56 -11.17
CA GLY A 145 5.83 -20.88 -12.46
C GLY A 145 6.39 -19.46 -12.35
N TYR A 146 7.17 -19.21 -11.29
CA TYR A 146 7.93 -17.99 -11.06
C TYR A 146 9.44 -18.25 -11.18
N PRO A 147 10.27 -17.25 -11.53
CA PRO A 147 9.94 -15.83 -11.73
C PRO A 147 9.09 -15.56 -12.97
N LYS A 148 8.44 -14.39 -13.01
CA LYS A 148 7.64 -13.92 -14.15
C LYS A 148 8.02 -12.49 -14.54
N PRO A 149 7.82 -12.10 -15.82
CA PRO A 149 8.10 -10.74 -16.26
C PRO A 149 7.14 -9.73 -15.65
N ILE A 150 7.66 -8.56 -15.24
CA ILE A 150 6.89 -7.51 -14.57
C ILE A 150 5.81 -6.94 -15.49
N GLY A 151 6.19 -6.43 -16.67
CA GLY A 151 5.33 -5.70 -17.61
C GLY A 151 3.94 -6.33 -17.83
N PRO A 152 3.85 -7.54 -18.40
CA PRO A 152 2.55 -8.15 -18.72
C PRO A 152 1.75 -8.58 -17.48
N ASN A 153 2.40 -8.91 -16.35
CA ASN A 153 1.72 -9.42 -15.16
C ASN A 153 1.29 -8.32 -14.18
N TRP A 154 1.90 -7.13 -14.27
CA TRP A 154 1.56 -5.96 -13.47
C TRP A 154 0.92 -4.85 -14.32
N HIS A 155 0.68 -5.11 -15.60
CA HIS A 155 0.13 -4.16 -16.56
C HIS A 155 0.93 -2.84 -16.64
N THR A 156 2.23 -2.90 -16.35
CA THR A 156 3.15 -1.77 -16.49
C THR A 156 3.72 -1.69 -17.90
N SER A 157 4.27 -0.53 -18.25
CA SER A 157 4.91 -0.28 -19.55
C SER A 157 6.00 0.77 -19.41
N GLY A 158 6.89 0.83 -20.41
CA GLY A 158 8.00 1.78 -20.43
C GLY A 158 8.94 1.57 -19.26
N ASP A 159 9.25 2.64 -18.53
CA ASP A 159 10.26 2.64 -17.48
C ASP A 159 9.94 1.72 -16.28
N PHE A 160 8.69 1.28 -16.13
CA PHE A 160 8.21 0.46 -15.00
C PHE A 160 8.17 -1.05 -15.28
N THR A 161 8.84 -1.53 -16.33
CA THR A 161 8.91 -2.97 -16.62
C THR A 161 10.18 -3.63 -16.05
N HIS A 162 11.06 -2.87 -15.40
CA HIS A 162 12.29 -3.36 -14.79
C HIS A 162 12.87 -2.37 -13.77
N ASP A 163 13.82 -2.83 -12.96
CA ASP A 163 14.72 -2.02 -12.10
C ASP A 163 13.99 -1.00 -11.21
N LEU A 164 12.94 -1.41 -10.50
CA LEU A 164 12.18 -0.50 -9.64
C LEU A 164 13.09 0.20 -8.61
N ASP A 165 12.90 1.50 -8.41
CA ASP A 165 13.66 2.33 -7.45
C ASP A 165 12.89 2.52 -6.13
N GLY A 166 11.83 1.75 -5.93
CA GLY A 166 11.11 1.70 -4.68
C GLY A 166 9.61 1.56 -4.80
N GLU A 167 8.99 1.43 -3.65
CA GLU A 167 7.56 1.21 -3.50
C GLU A 167 6.99 1.85 -2.24
N ILE A 168 5.69 2.17 -2.29
CA ILE A 168 4.89 2.49 -1.12
C ILE A 168 3.54 1.79 -1.29
N THR A 169 3.15 0.94 -0.34
CA THR A 169 1.79 0.42 -0.27
C THR A 169 0.87 1.40 0.46
N GLY A 170 -0.29 1.68 -0.13
CA GLY A 170 -1.25 2.62 0.43
C GLY A 170 -1.96 2.10 1.68
N LEU A 171 -2.46 3.02 2.49
CA LEU A 171 -3.30 2.74 3.66
C LEU A 171 -4.67 3.42 3.52
N ARG A 172 -5.64 3.00 4.33
CA ARG A 172 -6.99 3.59 4.40
C ARG A 172 -7.70 3.61 3.04
N ALA A 173 -8.14 4.78 2.57
CA ALA A 173 -8.78 4.94 1.27
C ALA A 173 -7.88 4.48 0.09
N PHE A 174 -6.57 4.36 0.34
CA PHE A 174 -5.57 3.89 -0.62
C PHE A 174 -5.09 2.45 -0.35
N GLY A 175 -5.71 1.71 0.58
CA GLY A 175 -5.30 0.35 0.98
C GLY A 175 -5.22 -0.68 -0.16
N ALA A 176 -5.90 -0.42 -1.27
CA ALA A 176 -5.83 -1.24 -2.49
C ALA A 176 -4.93 -0.61 -3.56
N LYS A 177 -3.92 0.17 -3.18
CA LYS A 177 -2.99 0.85 -4.09
C LYS A 177 -1.55 0.57 -3.70
N ALA A 178 -0.69 0.45 -4.70
CA ALA A 178 0.76 0.53 -4.54
C ALA A 178 1.29 1.63 -5.46
N TYR A 179 2.30 2.35 -5.00
CA TYR A 179 3.00 3.38 -5.77
C TYR A 179 4.39 2.84 -6.05
N LEU A 180 4.74 2.67 -7.32
CA LEU A 180 6.05 2.15 -7.74
C LEU A 180 6.87 3.32 -8.30
N PHE A 181 8.14 3.38 -7.94
CA PHE A 181 9.03 4.49 -8.26
C PHE A 181 10.12 4.05 -9.22
N ARG A 182 10.51 4.96 -10.12
CA ARG A 182 11.65 4.82 -11.02
C ARG A 182 12.40 6.14 -11.13
N THR A 183 13.70 6.11 -11.20
CA THR A 183 14.51 7.23 -11.66
C THR A 183 14.82 7.04 -13.12
N VAL A 184 14.42 8.00 -13.94
CA VAL A 184 14.57 7.88 -15.38
C VAL A 184 15.33 9.06 -15.94
N THR A 185 16.18 8.80 -16.92
CA THR A 185 16.85 9.84 -17.67
C THR A 185 15.85 10.45 -18.66
N THR A 186 15.49 11.72 -18.45
CA THR A 186 14.50 12.43 -19.26
C THR A 186 14.95 13.85 -19.54
N MET A 187 14.31 14.51 -20.51
CA MET A 187 14.60 15.90 -20.85
C MET A 187 13.53 16.79 -20.23
N VAL A 188 13.94 17.84 -19.52
CA VAL A 188 13.04 18.83 -18.91
C VAL A 188 13.33 20.24 -19.41
N ASN A 189 12.30 21.08 -19.50
CA ASN A 189 12.47 22.50 -19.76
C ASN A 189 13.05 23.22 -18.52
N ARG A 190 13.27 24.54 -18.62
CA ARG A 190 13.77 25.36 -17.51
C ARG A 190 12.85 25.35 -16.27
N ASP A 191 11.58 24.99 -16.43
CA ASP A 191 10.60 24.88 -15.34
C ASP A 191 10.51 23.45 -14.75
N GLY A 192 11.38 22.51 -15.17
CA GLY A 192 11.37 21.12 -14.70
C GLY A 192 10.29 20.23 -15.34
N ARG A 193 9.55 20.72 -16.33
CA ARG A 193 8.53 19.94 -17.04
C ARG A 193 9.15 19.13 -18.18
N ARG A 194 8.77 17.86 -18.31
CA ARG A 194 9.20 16.99 -19.42
C ARG A 194 8.95 17.62 -20.79
N THR A 195 9.96 17.56 -21.66
CA THR A 195 9.92 18.01 -23.06
C THR A 195 10.58 16.97 -23.96
N SER A 196 10.20 16.94 -25.24
CA SER A 196 10.81 16.06 -26.25
C SER A 196 12.00 16.70 -26.99
N SER A 197 12.22 18.01 -26.82
CA SER A 197 13.34 18.73 -27.43
C SER A 197 13.64 20.04 -26.69
N GLY A 198 14.86 20.57 -26.87
CA GLY A 198 15.26 21.91 -26.38
C GLY A 198 15.36 22.06 -24.87
N GLY A 199 15.53 20.95 -24.13
CA GLY A 199 15.62 20.94 -22.66
C GLY A 199 16.95 20.40 -22.12
N PHE A 200 17.02 20.27 -20.80
CA PHE A 200 18.14 19.71 -20.06
C PHE A 200 17.89 18.23 -19.78
N VAL A 201 18.90 17.38 -20.01
CA VAL A 201 18.85 15.97 -19.62
C VAL A 201 19.08 15.86 -18.12
N VAL A 202 18.14 15.22 -17.42
CA VAL A 202 18.16 15.03 -15.97
C VAL A 202 17.76 13.61 -15.62
N ASN A 203 18.20 13.14 -14.46
CA ASN A 203 17.62 11.97 -13.81
C ASN A 203 16.46 12.44 -12.95
N ALA A 204 15.23 12.07 -13.31
CA ALA A 204 14.03 12.52 -12.63
C ALA A 204 13.31 11.32 -11.99
N PRO A 205 12.92 11.42 -10.71
CA PRO A 205 12.04 10.43 -10.11
C PRO A 205 10.66 10.53 -10.77
N VAL A 206 10.09 9.37 -11.03
CA VAL A 206 8.73 9.18 -11.49
C VAL A 206 8.07 8.06 -10.73
N TYR A 207 6.75 8.07 -10.71
CA TYR A 207 5.99 6.97 -10.16
C TYR A 207 4.81 6.59 -11.03
N CYS A 208 4.37 5.35 -10.90
CA CYS A 208 3.06 4.90 -11.33
C CYS A 208 2.28 4.38 -10.12
N ARG A 209 0.95 4.39 -10.21
CA ARG A 209 0.07 3.84 -9.18
C ARG A 209 -0.62 2.59 -9.70
N TYR A 210 -0.37 1.46 -9.05
CA TYR A 210 -1.05 0.20 -9.29
C TYR A 210 -2.32 0.10 -8.43
N ASP A 211 -3.44 -0.31 -9.03
CA ASP A 211 -4.69 -0.63 -8.33
C ASP A 211 -4.82 -2.15 -8.19
N PHE A 212 -4.64 -2.66 -6.97
CA PHE A 212 -4.73 -4.09 -6.71
C PHE A 212 -6.08 -4.68 -7.11
N ASN A 213 -7.20 -3.99 -6.87
CA ASN A 213 -8.52 -4.57 -7.11
C ASN A 213 -8.88 -4.64 -8.58
N ARG A 214 -8.38 -3.70 -9.37
CA ARG A 214 -8.67 -3.59 -10.80
C ARG A 214 -7.58 -4.18 -11.68
N GLU A 215 -6.41 -4.42 -11.10
CA GLU A 215 -5.19 -4.79 -11.81
C GLU A 215 -4.88 -3.82 -12.96
N VAL A 216 -4.93 -2.52 -12.66
CA VAL A 216 -4.61 -1.45 -13.63
C VAL A 216 -3.54 -0.51 -13.07
N VAL A 217 -2.70 0.00 -13.96
CA VAL A 217 -1.67 1.00 -13.67
C VAL A 217 -2.12 2.37 -14.16
N ASP A 218 -1.91 3.38 -13.33
CA ASP A 218 -2.04 4.79 -13.66
C ASP A 218 -0.63 5.43 -13.66
N ASN A 219 -0.08 5.70 -14.86
CA ASN A 219 1.27 6.24 -15.05
C ASN A 219 1.34 7.76 -14.81
N THR A 220 0.84 8.24 -13.67
CA THR A 220 0.75 9.68 -13.37
C THR A 220 2.12 10.34 -13.16
N VAL A 221 2.82 10.61 -14.25
CA VAL A 221 3.88 11.63 -14.33
C VAL A 221 3.33 12.92 -14.96
N THR A 222 2.23 12.83 -15.71
CA THR A 222 1.65 13.97 -16.42
C THR A 222 0.13 13.86 -16.52
N ASP A 223 -0.62 14.34 -15.51
CA ASP A 223 -2.01 14.70 -15.77
C ASP A 223 -2.64 15.78 -14.88
N SER A 224 -1.87 16.78 -14.46
CA SER A 224 -2.49 18.06 -14.08
C SER A 224 -3.25 18.70 -15.27
N GLY A 225 -2.92 18.30 -16.51
CA GLY A 225 -3.51 18.79 -17.76
C GLY A 225 -4.86 18.19 -18.15
N ARG A 226 -5.04 16.87 -18.24
CA ARG A 226 -6.35 16.28 -18.60
C ARG A 226 -7.29 16.22 -17.41
N ARG A 227 -6.85 16.05 -16.15
CA ARG A 227 -7.77 16.23 -15.00
C ARG A 227 -8.36 17.63 -14.98
N ARG A 228 -7.53 18.67 -15.14
CA ARG A 228 -8.03 20.07 -15.22
C ARG A 228 -8.95 20.28 -16.43
N ARG A 229 -8.59 19.77 -17.62
CA ARG A 229 -9.45 19.88 -18.82
C ARG A 229 -10.73 19.05 -18.71
N ALA A 230 -10.72 17.90 -18.05
CA ALA A 230 -11.89 17.06 -17.82
C ALA A 230 -12.84 17.71 -16.80
N VAL A 231 -12.30 18.29 -15.74
CA VAL A 231 -13.05 19.10 -14.76
C VAL A 231 -13.61 20.36 -15.43
N GLU A 232 -12.82 21.10 -16.21
CA GLU A 232 -13.27 22.28 -16.95
C GLU A 232 -14.33 21.95 -18.01
N ARG A 233 -14.19 20.82 -18.73
CA ARG A 233 -15.22 20.33 -19.68
C ARG A 233 -16.50 19.93 -18.95
N SER A 234 -16.40 19.29 -17.80
CA SER A 234 -17.55 18.89 -16.99
C SER A 234 -18.30 20.09 -16.41
N LEU A 235 -17.57 21.08 -15.90
CA LEU A 235 -18.12 22.36 -15.41
C LEU A 235 -18.75 23.18 -16.55
N SER A 236 -18.12 23.21 -17.74
CA SER A 236 -18.66 23.86 -18.93
C SER A 236 -19.96 23.19 -19.42
N ALA A 237 -20.00 21.85 -19.44
CA ALA A 237 -21.19 21.09 -19.78
C ALA A 237 -22.33 21.30 -18.76
N ALA A 238 -22.02 21.34 -17.47
CA ALA A 238 -23.00 21.66 -16.42
C ALA A 238 -23.56 23.07 -16.59
N ARG A 239 -22.72 24.08 -16.80
CA ARG A 239 -23.15 25.48 -17.04
C ARG A 239 -24.03 25.61 -18.28
N ARG A 240 -23.75 24.87 -19.37
CA ARG A 240 -24.59 24.83 -20.58
C ARG A 240 -25.96 24.22 -20.29
N ARG A 241 -26.04 23.12 -19.52
CA ARG A 241 -27.31 22.48 -19.12
C ARG A 241 -28.16 23.41 -18.26
N THR A 242 -27.56 24.13 -17.31
CA THR A 242 -28.29 25.10 -16.46
C THR A 242 -28.85 26.27 -17.28
N ARG A 243 -28.08 26.81 -18.23
CA ARG A 243 -28.55 27.87 -19.15
C ARG A 243 -29.68 27.38 -20.06
N HIS A 244 -29.61 26.14 -20.55
CA HIS A 244 -30.65 25.57 -21.40
C HIS A 244 -31.96 25.32 -20.63
N ARG A 245 -31.88 24.89 -19.36
CA ARG A 245 -33.05 24.77 -18.47
C ARG A 245 -33.66 26.14 -18.11
N ALA A 246 -32.83 27.17 -17.88
CA ALA A 246 -33.31 28.52 -17.61
C ALA A 246 -34.06 29.12 -18.82
N ARG A 247 -33.54 28.94 -20.04
CA ARG A 247 -34.22 29.37 -21.28
C ARG A 247 -35.52 28.60 -21.52
N ALA A 248 -35.52 27.28 -21.36
CA ALA A 248 -36.74 26.48 -21.51
C ALA A 248 -37.82 26.78 -20.44
N GLY A 249 -37.41 27.22 -19.25
CA GLY A 249 -38.32 27.68 -18.20
C GLY A 249 -38.93 29.06 -18.47
N LEU A 250 -38.19 29.93 -19.15
CA LEU A 250 -38.67 31.25 -19.58
C LEU A 250 -39.67 31.13 -20.75
N ASP A 251 -39.41 30.24 -21.73
CA ASP A 251 -40.34 30.01 -22.84
C ASP A 251 -41.67 29.38 -22.39
N ARG A 252 -41.67 28.60 -21.30
CA ARG A 252 -42.92 28.04 -20.73
C ARG A 252 -43.72 29.05 -19.91
N ARG A 253 -43.11 30.12 -19.39
CA ARG A 253 -43.83 31.19 -18.68
C ARG A 253 -44.40 32.26 -19.61
N GLY A 254 -43.96 32.31 -20.88
CA GLY A 254 -44.50 33.21 -21.90
C GLY A 254 -45.76 32.72 -22.63
N ARG A 255 -46.24 31.49 -22.36
CA ARG A 255 -47.31 30.86 -23.16
C ARG A 255 -48.64 30.60 -22.44
N ASN A 256 -48.80 31.05 -21.19
CA ASN A 256 -50.09 30.99 -20.48
C ASN A 256 -50.48 32.38 -19.95
N GLY A 257 -50.74 33.30 -20.89
CA GLY A 257 -51.45 34.54 -20.62
C GLY A 257 -52.82 34.50 -21.30
N GLY A 258 -53.89 34.29 -20.53
CA GLY A 258 -55.25 34.49 -21.02
C GLY A 258 -56.29 33.55 -20.42
N ARG A 259 -56.84 33.92 -19.26
CA ARG A 259 -58.29 33.98 -19.01
C ARG A 259 -58.55 34.57 -17.61
N ARG A 260 -59.17 35.75 -17.60
CA ARG A 260 -59.86 36.32 -16.45
C ARG A 260 -61.15 35.55 -16.25
N ASP A 261 -61.58 35.35 -15.02
CA ASP A 261 -62.98 35.55 -14.63
C ASP A 261 -63.12 35.78 -13.12
N THR A 262 -64.11 36.60 -12.82
CA THR A 262 -64.40 37.32 -11.58
C THR A 262 -65.35 36.56 -10.65
N ALA A 263 -65.12 36.65 -9.34
CA ALA A 263 -66.10 36.75 -8.24
C ALA A 263 -65.35 36.55 -6.92
N ARG A 264 -65.73 37.00 -5.72
CA ARG A 264 -66.56 38.07 -5.15
C ARG A 264 -66.35 37.90 -3.64
N SER A 265 -66.13 38.99 -2.89
CA SER A 265 -65.82 38.95 -1.46
C SER A 265 -66.91 38.36 -0.58
N ARG A 266 -66.54 37.68 0.52
CA ARG A 266 -67.14 37.84 1.87
C ARG A 266 -66.09 37.53 2.96
N HIS A 267 -65.93 38.48 3.89
CA HIS A 267 -65.38 38.34 5.25
C HIS A 267 -66.58 38.12 6.22
N PRO A 268 -66.45 37.97 7.56
CA PRO A 268 -65.29 37.74 8.44
C PRO A 268 -65.56 36.71 9.57
N ASP A 269 -64.77 36.80 10.66
CA ASP A 269 -64.91 36.27 12.02
C ASP A 269 -64.09 35.01 12.32
N GLY A 270 -63.26 34.90 13.35
CA GLY A 270 -62.94 35.76 14.50
C GLY A 270 -62.21 34.91 15.57
N VAL A 271 -61.61 35.57 16.56
CA VAL A 271 -61.15 35.05 17.89
C VAL A 271 -59.76 34.36 17.90
N ARG A 272 -58.67 34.98 18.43
CA ARG A 272 -58.16 35.03 19.84
C ARG A 272 -58.01 33.61 20.47
N ALA A 273 -57.00 33.21 21.24
CA ALA A 273 -55.88 33.87 21.90
C ALA A 273 -54.85 32.82 22.41
N SER A 274 -53.64 33.31 22.70
CA SER A 274 -52.76 33.04 23.86
C SER A 274 -52.02 31.70 24.12
N LEU A 275 -50.72 31.91 24.37
CA LEU A 275 -49.72 31.21 25.20
C LEU A 275 -50.22 30.24 26.29
N HIS A 276 -49.52 29.10 26.42
CA HIS A 276 -48.82 28.68 27.65
C HIS A 276 -47.98 27.39 27.43
N ASP A 277 -46.72 27.38 27.86
CA ASP A 277 -45.97 26.16 28.18
C ASP A 277 -46.57 25.45 29.41
N PRO A 278 -46.36 24.12 29.56
CA PRO A 278 -45.41 23.68 30.59
C PRO A 278 -44.62 22.38 30.29
N VAL A 279 -43.45 22.28 30.95
CA VAL A 279 -42.66 21.09 31.36
C VAL A 279 -42.92 20.91 32.89
N PRO A 280 -42.68 19.79 33.66
CA PRO A 280 -41.89 18.54 33.47
C PRO A 280 -42.53 17.21 34.01
N GLY A 281 -41.78 16.10 33.90
CA GLY A 281 -41.84 14.94 34.84
C GLY A 281 -41.45 13.59 34.19
N HIS A 282 -40.21 13.09 34.34
CA HIS A 282 -39.72 12.09 35.33
C HIS A 282 -40.30 10.66 35.23
N ASP A 283 -39.46 9.69 34.81
CA ASP A 283 -39.21 8.38 35.50
C ASP A 283 -38.08 7.63 34.75
N ARG A 284 -36.87 7.45 35.29
CA ARG A 284 -36.35 6.35 36.14
C ARG A 284 -36.74 4.93 35.69
N GLY A 285 -35.71 4.15 35.34
CA GLY A 285 -35.76 2.70 35.17
C GLY A 285 -34.36 2.13 34.95
N GLN A 286 -33.69 1.78 36.04
CA GLN A 286 -32.42 1.05 36.05
C GLN A 286 -32.63 -0.43 35.68
N HIS A 287 -31.76 -1.01 34.86
CA HIS A 287 -31.45 -2.44 34.93
C HIS A 287 -29.97 -2.67 34.59
N GLY A 288 -29.29 -3.38 35.49
CA GLY A 288 -27.85 -3.63 35.50
C GLY A 288 -27.34 -4.62 34.44
N PRO A 289 -26.01 -4.87 34.44
CA PRO A 289 -25.32 -5.56 33.36
C PRO A 289 -25.54 -7.07 33.41
N ARG A 290 -25.84 -7.67 32.25
CA ARG A 290 -25.93 -9.12 32.08
C ARG A 290 -24.54 -9.73 31.95
N SER A 291 -24.26 -10.67 32.84
CA SER A 291 -23.13 -11.59 32.86
C SER A 291 -23.00 -12.36 31.54
N ALA A 292 -21.79 -12.38 30.98
CA ALA A 292 -21.40 -13.28 29.90
C ALA A 292 -21.01 -14.66 30.48
N PRO A 293 -21.31 -15.78 29.79
CA PRO A 293 -20.94 -17.11 30.27
C PRO A 293 -19.47 -17.45 29.98
N ALA A 294 -18.85 -18.13 30.93
CA ALA A 294 -17.52 -18.72 30.83
C ALA A 294 -17.50 -19.89 29.84
N ILE A 295 -16.46 -19.98 29.01
CA ILE A 295 -16.13 -21.11 28.13
C ILE A 295 -14.76 -21.67 28.58
N PRO A 296 -14.59 -23.00 28.67
CA PRO A 296 -13.52 -23.62 29.46
C PRO A 296 -12.14 -23.56 28.80
N ARG A 297 -11.11 -23.56 29.66
CA ARG A 297 -9.69 -23.68 29.31
C ARG A 297 -9.42 -25.04 28.69
N THR A 298 -9.03 -25.06 27.41
CA THR A 298 -8.31 -26.17 26.80
C THR A 298 -6.88 -25.73 26.52
N ALA A 299 -5.94 -26.41 27.17
CA ALA A 299 -4.52 -26.27 26.90
C ALA A 299 -4.22 -26.79 25.48
N HIS A 300 -3.72 -25.92 24.61
CA HIS A 300 -3.02 -26.35 23.41
C HIS A 300 -1.57 -25.88 23.47
N ARG A 301 -0.71 -26.89 23.39
CA ARG A 301 0.75 -26.82 23.32
C ARG A 301 1.20 -25.80 22.28
N THR A 302 2.17 -25.00 22.69
CA THR A 302 3.10 -24.29 21.82
C THR A 302 3.83 -25.29 20.92
N SER A 303 3.57 -25.24 19.62
CA SER A 303 4.44 -25.82 18.59
C SER A 303 4.96 -24.66 17.74
N GLY A 304 6.13 -24.15 18.11
CA GLY A 304 6.95 -23.34 17.22
C GLY A 304 7.59 -24.21 16.13
N PRO A 305 7.97 -23.65 14.98
CA PRO A 305 8.63 -24.41 13.93
C PRO A 305 10.05 -24.80 14.36
N VAL A 306 10.39 -26.06 14.10
CA VAL A 306 11.70 -26.69 14.30
C VAL A 306 12.64 -26.31 13.15
N PRO A 307 13.91 -25.97 13.38
CA PRO A 307 14.90 -25.83 12.31
C PRO A 307 15.21 -27.23 11.75
N MET A 308 15.04 -27.40 10.43
CA MET A 308 15.40 -28.63 9.73
C MET A 308 16.89 -28.61 9.44
N ASP A 309 17.65 -29.36 10.22
CA ASP A 309 19.09 -29.57 10.05
C ASP A 309 19.35 -31.04 9.67
N GLY A 310 20.25 -31.27 8.69
CA GLY A 310 20.86 -32.58 8.44
C GLY A 310 20.55 -33.25 7.09
N GLY A 311 21.40 -32.99 6.09
CA GLY A 311 21.62 -33.89 4.95
C GLY A 311 22.34 -35.19 5.36
N PRO A 312 22.35 -36.23 4.51
CA PRO A 312 22.56 -37.61 4.93
C PRO A 312 24.02 -37.95 5.24
N GLY A 313 24.22 -38.60 6.38
CA GLY A 313 25.50 -39.15 6.82
C GLY A 313 25.95 -40.33 5.96
N LEU A 314 27.19 -40.21 5.45
CA LEU A 314 27.98 -41.30 4.91
C LEU A 314 28.25 -42.32 6.03
N ARG A 315 27.72 -43.54 5.88
CA ARG A 315 28.16 -44.69 6.69
C ARG A 315 29.44 -45.24 6.09
N GLY A 316 30.54 -45.07 6.82
CA GLY A 316 31.70 -45.93 6.70
C GLY A 316 31.35 -47.34 7.16
N ASN A 317 31.85 -48.34 6.45
CA ASN A 317 31.92 -49.71 6.93
C ASN A 317 33.33 -50.21 6.63
N ASP A 318 34.13 -50.31 7.69
CA ASP A 318 35.43 -50.95 7.70
C ASP A 318 35.24 -52.47 7.56
N HIS A 319 35.98 -53.09 6.64
CA HIS A 319 36.34 -54.50 6.76
C HIS A 319 37.77 -54.77 6.27
N ALA A 320 38.56 -55.23 7.23
CA ALA A 320 39.63 -56.23 7.14
C ALA A 320 40.87 -55.91 6.29
N GLY A 321 42.02 -55.79 6.97
CA GLY A 321 43.33 -55.83 6.36
C GLY A 321 43.84 -57.25 6.08
N HIS A 322 44.75 -57.35 5.10
CA HIS A 322 45.86 -58.29 5.12
C HIS A 322 46.93 -57.87 4.08
N THR A 323 48.12 -57.55 4.61
CA THR A 323 49.51 -57.83 4.16
C THR A 323 50.01 -57.71 2.71
N ASP A 324 51.31 -57.35 2.68
CA ASP A 324 52.35 -57.47 1.64
C ASP A 324 52.30 -56.43 0.52
N GLY A 325 53.40 -55.79 0.12
CA GLY A 325 54.82 -56.02 0.36
C GLY A 325 55.57 -55.35 -0.79
N ASP A 326 56.78 -54.86 -0.53
CA ASP A 326 57.61 -54.09 -1.46
C ASP A 326 57.82 -54.75 -2.85
N ARG A 327 57.92 -53.93 -3.91
CA ARG A 327 59.07 -53.77 -4.84
C ARG A 327 58.66 -53.46 -6.29
N GLU A 328 59.51 -52.59 -6.87
CA GLU A 328 59.70 -52.17 -8.27
C GLU A 328 58.68 -51.21 -8.91
#